data_AF-A0A9D6FYU8-F1
#
_entry.id   AF-A0A9D6FYU8-F1
#
_cell.length_a   1.000
_cell.length_b   1.000
_cell.length_c   1.000
_cell.angle_alpha   90.00
_cell.angle_beta   90.00
_cell.angle_gamma   90.00
#
_symmetry.space_group_name_H-M   'P 1'
#
loop_
_entity.id
_entity.type
_entity.pdbx_description
1 polymer ?
#
loop_
_entity_poly.entity_id
_entity_poly.type
_entity_poly.pdbx_seq_one_letter_code
_entity_poly.pdbx_strand_id
1 'polypeptide(L)'
;MFRLEGSQLAPGVIEKWELAPDGLSWLYNVRKGIKFHNGDDLTADDVKFTIDEYTSAKALQSQTRGAVDRVDKVDSYAVRVFTKGKQPFLPSLASWFSPGQGVVLPKKYVEQSGVDGFDRRPVG
;
A
#
# COMPACT_ATOMS: atom_id res chain seq x y z
N MET A 1 11.69 21.46 -12.88
CA MET A 1 10.55 20.77 -12.23
C MET A 1 11.13 19.57 -11.49
N PHE A 2 10.94 19.48 -10.17
CA PHE A 2 11.58 18.44 -9.34
C PHE A 2 10.66 17.22 -9.21
N ARG A 3 11.11 16.05 -9.65
CA ARG A 3 10.46 14.75 -9.38
C ARG A 3 11.13 14.18 -8.13
N LEU A 4 10.35 13.87 -7.10
CA LEU A 4 10.87 13.11 -5.96
C LEU A 4 10.82 11.63 -6.34
N GLU A 5 11.99 11.02 -6.46
CA GLU A 5 12.15 9.59 -6.64
C GLU A 5 12.86 9.04 -5.40
N GLY A 6 12.26 8.05 -4.75
CA GLY A 6 12.89 7.32 -3.65
C GLY A 6 13.33 5.95 -4.11
N SER A 7 14.59 5.59 -3.87
CA SER A 7 15.10 4.23 -3.93
C SER A 7 15.56 3.81 -2.54
N GLN A 8 15.17 2.62 -2.08
CA GLN A 8 15.55 2.00 -0.80
C GLN A 8 14.89 2.60 0.45
N LEU A 9 13.63 2.24 0.69
CA LEU A 9 13.12 2.10 2.05
C LEU A 9 13.11 0.61 2.39
N ALA A 10 14.25 0.07 2.86
CA ALA A 10 14.42 -1.31 3.34
C ALA A 10 14.08 -2.42 2.30
N PRO A 11 14.39 -3.72 2.57
CA PRO A 11 13.78 -4.82 1.82
C PRO A 11 12.28 -4.87 2.13
N GLY A 12 11.48 -4.09 1.40
CA GLY A 12 10.03 -4.00 1.56
C GLY A 12 9.27 -4.49 0.33
N VAL A 13 7.94 -4.37 0.40
CA VAL A 13 7.03 -4.73 -0.68
C VAL A 13 7.06 -3.72 -1.83
N ILE A 14 7.33 -2.44 -1.55
CA ILE A 14 7.45 -1.40 -2.57
C ILE A 14 8.92 -1.19 -2.91
N GLU A 15 9.31 -1.39 -4.18
CA GLU A 15 10.70 -1.24 -4.63
C GLU A 15 11.04 0.17 -5.12
N LYS A 16 10.05 0.87 -5.68
CA LYS A 16 10.20 2.23 -6.22
C LYS A 16 8.92 3.02 -6.05
N TRP A 17 9.04 4.31 -5.79
CA TRP A 17 7.92 5.23 -5.86
C TRP A 17 8.27 6.55 -6.53
N GLU A 18 7.24 7.19 -7.10
CA GLU A 18 7.38 8.42 -7.87
C GLU A 18 6.21 9.36 -7.60
N LEU A 19 6.51 10.62 -7.22
CA LEU A 19 5.50 11.67 -7.08
C LEU A 19 5.17 12.30 -8.44
N ALA A 20 3.88 12.43 -8.73
CA ALA A 20 3.41 13.14 -9.91
C ALA A 20 3.74 14.65 -9.87
N PRO A 21 3.91 15.31 -11.03
CA PRO A 21 4.36 16.71 -11.07
C PRO A 21 3.41 17.71 -10.39
N ASP A 22 2.11 17.38 -10.28
CA ASP A 22 1.11 18.19 -9.58
C ASP A 22 1.15 18.04 -8.05
N GLY A 23 1.86 17.03 -7.54
CA GLY A 23 1.96 16.70 -6.12
C GLY A 23 0.72 16.00 -5.55
N LEU A 24 -0.18 15.48 -6.39
CA LEU A 24 -1.48 14.93 -6.00
C LEU A 24 -1.61 13.41 -6.21
N SER A 25 -0.59 12.76 -6.79
CA SER A 25 -0.57 11.31 -6.90
C SER A 25 0.82 10.70 -6.81
N TRP A 26 0.86 9.44 -6.38
CA TRP A 26 2.07 8.64 -6.18
C TRP A 26 1.94 7.34 -6.95
N LEU A 27 2.93 7.03 -7.78
CA LEU A 27 3.08 5.70 -8.39
C LEU A 27 3.94 4.84 -7.47
N TYR A 28 3.42 3.71 -7.02
CA TYR A 28 4.16 2.71 -6.24
C TYR A 28 4.36 1.45 -7.08
N ASN A 29 5.61 1.02 -7.22
CA ASN A 29 5.99 -0.23 -7.87
C ASN A 29 6.21 -1.30 -6.81
N VAL A 30 5.48 -2.41 -6.97
CA VAL A 30 5.50 -3.58 -6.10
C VAL A 30 6.62 -4.49 -6.55
N ARG A 31 7.48 -4.89 -5.60
CA ARG A 31 8.55 -5.85 -5.85
C ARG A 31 7.95 -7.20 -6.27
N LYS A 32 8.46 -7.73 -7.39
CA LYS A 32 8.03 -9.03 -7.92
C LYS A 32 8.63 -10.20 -7.13
N GLY A 33 7.91 -11.32 -7.13
CA GLY A 33 8.37 -12.58 -6.54
C GLY A 33 8.23 -12.67 -5.01
N ILE A 34 7.55 -11.71 -4.38
CA ILE A 34 7.20 -11.81 -2.96
C ILE A 34 5.99 -12.74 -2.82
N LYS A 35 6.05 -13.60 -1.80
CA LYS A 35 4.97 -14.50 -1.42
C LYS A 35 4.60 -14.28 0.03
N PHE A 36 3.31 -14.42 0.33
CA PHE A 36 2.82 -14.54 1.70
C PHE A 36 3.21 -15.90 2.29
N HIS A 37 3.16 -16.05 3.61
CA HIS A 37 3.45 -17.32 4.28
C HIS A 37 2.52 -18.48 3.88
N ASN A 38 1.34 -18.20 3.32
CA ASN A 38 0.44 -19.22 2.77
C ASN A 38 0.79 -19.66 1.34
N GLY A 39 1.81 -19.06 0.72
CA GLY A 39 2.30 -19.37 -0.63
C GLY A 39 1.68 -18.55 -1.77
N ASP A 40 0.63 -17.76 -1.51
CA ASP A 40 0.04 -16.86 -2.49
C ASP A 40 1.04 -15.75 -2.87
N ASP A 41 0.99 -15.29 -4.13
CA ASP A 41 1.80 -14.16 -4.59
C ASP A 41 1.27 -12.85 -4.04
N LEU A 42 2.18 -11.94 -3.66
CA LEU A 42 1.85 -10.57 -3.32
C LEU A 42 1.84 -9.72 -4.59
N THR A 43 0.71 -9.05 -4.84
CA THR A 43 0.48 -8.24 -6.05
C THR A 43 0.01 -6.82 -5.75
N ALA A 44 -0.16 -6.03 -6.80
CA ALA A 44 -0.79 -4.71 -6.72
C ALA A 44 -2.22 -4.75 -6.15
N ASP A 45 -2.96 -5.86 -6.31
CA ASP A 45 -4.30 -5.99 -5.75
C ASP A 45 -4.28 -6.00 -4.21
N ASP A 46 -3.27 -6.65 -3.62
CA ASP A 46 -3.09 -6.72 -2.16
C ASP A 46 -2.62 -5.38 -1.59
N VAL A 47 -1.70 -4.70 -2.29
CA VAL A 47 -1.27 -3.35 -1.93
C VAL A 47 -2.44 -2.38 -1.99
N LYS A 48 -3.24 -2.41 -3.05
CA LYS A 48 -4.43 -1.57 -3.16
C LYS A 48 -5.42 -1.86 -2.02
N PHE A 49 -5.74 -3.14 -1.79
CA PHE A 49 -6.65 -3.55 -0.73
C PHE A 49 -6.18 -3.05 0.65
N THR A 50 -4.89 -3.21 0.92
CA THR A 50 -4.24 -2.71 2.13
C THR A 50 -4.43 -1.20 2.29
N ILE A 51 -4.12 -0.41 1.25
CA ILE A 51 -4.26 1.06 1.31
C ILE A 51 -5.72 1.46 1.55
N ASP A 52 -6.66 0.82 0.84
CA ASP A 52 -8.09 1.10 0.99
C ASP A 52 -8.54 0.85 2.44
N GLU A 53 -8.12 -0.26 3.06
CA GLU A 53 -8.43 -0.57 4.47
C GLU A 53 -7.84 0.46 5.45
N TYR A 54 -6.54 0.77 5.32
CA TYR A 54 -5.82 1.68 6.22
C TYR A 54 -6.14 3.16 6.03
N THR A 55 -6.81 3.54 4.93
CA THR A 55 -7.19 4.94 4.64
C THR A 55 -8.70 5.15 4.60
N SER A 56 -9.47 4.07 4.76
CA SER A 56 -10.92 4.11 4.86
C SER A 56 -11.39 5.04 5.97
N ALA A 57 -12.65 5.48 5.89
CA ALA A 57 -13.29 6.26 6.97
C ALA A 57 -13.30 5.53 8.33
N LYS A 58 -13.12 4.19 8.32
CA LYS A 58 -13.07 3.32 9.50
C LYS A 58 -11.65 3.05 10.00
N ALA A 59 -10.62 3.49 9.27
CA ALA A 59 -9.23 3.25 9.63
C ALA A 59 -8.91 3.77 11.04
N LEU A 60 -8.32 2.93 11.88
CA LEU A 60 -8.00 3.25 13.28
C LEU A 60 -7.01 4.42 13.41
N GLN A 61 -6.12 4.58 12.42
CA GLN A 61 -5.09 5.63 12.40
C GLN A 61 -5.69 6.94 11.84
N SER A 62 -5.78 7.97 12.68
CA SER A 62 -6.44 9.24 12.33
C SER A 62 -5.69 10.05 11.27
N GLN A 63 -4.37 9.91 11.19
CA GLN A 63 -3.51 10.75 10.36
C GLN A 63 -3.68 10.50 8.85
N THR A 64 -4.19 9.32 8.47
CA THR A 64 -4.39 8.93 7.07
C THR A 64 -5.85 8.79 6.69
N ARG A 65 -6.75 8.88 7.68
CA ARG A 65 -8.19 8.80 7.47
C ARG A 65 -8.64 9.92 6.53
N GLY A 66 -9.11 9.53 5.35
CA GLY A 66 -9.63 10.47 4.35
C GLY A 66 -8.57 11.28 3.60
N ALA A 67 -7.27 10.99 3.77
CA ALA A 67 -6.19 11.64 3.01
C ALA A 67 -6.12 11.14 1.56
N VAL A 68 -6.40 9.85 1.36
CA VAL A 68 -6.51 9.22 0.04
C VAL A 68 -7.88 9.52 -0.57
N ASP A 69 -7.87 9.90 -1.84
CA ASP A 69 -9.06 10.09 -2.66
C ASP A 69 -9.46 8.77 -3.32
N ARG A 70 -8.50 8.13 -3.99
CA ARG A 70 -8.68 6.82 -4.64
C ARG A 70 -7.34 6.15 -4.91
N VAL A 71 -7.39 4.83 -5.10
CA VAL A 71 -6.24 4.02 -5.52
C VAL A 71 -6.61 3.27 -6.79
N ASP A 72 -5.83 3.48 -7.85
CA ASP A 72 -5.94 2.74 -9.10
C ASP A 72 -4.89 1.64 -9.17
N LYS A 73 -5.28 0.48 -9.69
CA LYS A 73 -4.32 -0.50 -10.19
C LYS A 73 -3.86 -0.07 -11.57
N VAL A 74 -2.56 0.13 -11.73
CA VAL A 74 -1.94 0.46 -13.03
C VAL A 74 -1.64 -0.82 -13.79
N ASP A 75 -1.05 -1.81 -13.09
CA ASP A 75 -0.83 -3.17 -13.59
C ASP A 75 -0.70 -4.17 -12.43
N SER A 76 -0.29 -5.41 -12.69
CA SER A 76 -0.15 -6.47 -11.68
C SER A 76 0.82 -6.14 -10.54
N TYR A 77 1.76 -5.21 -10.74
CA TYR A 77 2.80 -4.81 -9.80
C TYR A 77 2.94 -3.30 -9.68
N ALA A 78 1.92 -2.53 -10.03
CA ALA A 78 1.93 -1.08 -9.86
C ALA A 78 0.55 -0.55 -9.45
N VAL A 79 0.56 0.36 -8.48
CA VAL A 79 -0.63 1.11 -8.06
C VAL A 79 -0.37 2.61 -8.09
N ARG A 80 -1.40 3.38 -8.43
CA ARG A 80 -1.38 4.85 -8.31
C ARG A 80 -2.34 5.29 -7.23
N VAL A 81 -1.81 6.01 -6.24
CA VAL A 81 -2.57 6.55 -5.12
C VAL A 81 -2.78 8.03 -5.34
N PHE A 82 -4.03 8.47 -5.37
CA PHE A 82 -4.44 9.87 -5.49
C PHE A 82 -4.83 10.42 -4.14
N THR A 83 -4.49 11.67 -3.85
CA THR A 83 -4.78 12.30 -2.56
C THR A 83 -5.54 13.60 -2.71
N LYS A 84 -6.36 13.92 -1.70
CA LYS A 84 -7.26 15.10 -1.71
C LYS A 84 -6.55 16.44 -1.60
N GLY A 85 -5.26 16.42 -1.28
CA GLY A 85 -4.40 17.59 -1.25
C GLY A 85 -2.94 17.18 -1.41
N LYS A 86 -2.05 18.18 -1.49
CA LYS A 86 -0.61 17.93 -1.48
C LYS A 86 -0.22 17.36 -0.13
N GLN A 87 0.18 16.11 -0.13
CA GLN A 87 0.59 15.38 1.06
C GLN A 87 2.08 15.02 0.91
N PRO A 88 2.99 15.94 1.26
CA PRO A 88 4.44 15.70 1.13
C PRO A 88 4.94 14.57 2.05
N PHE A 89 4.11 14.11 2.99
CA PHE A 89 4.41 13.02 3.91
C PHE A 89 4.14 11.62 3.30
N LEU A 90 3.55 11.49 2.11
CA LEU A 90 3.21 10.19 1.50
C LEU A 90 4.36 9.24 1.13
N PRO A 91 5.66 9.64 1.09
CA PRO A 91 6.73 8.64 1.17
C PRO A 91 6.57 7.72 2.39
N SER A 92 5.88 8.16 3.46
CA SER A 92 5.53 7.33 4.62
C SER A 92 4.54 6.19 4.32
N LEU A 93 3.69 6.28 3.26
CA LEU A 93 2.90 5.11 2.85
C LEU A 93 3.81 4.00 2.35
N ALA A 94 4.87 4.32 1.60
CA ALA A 94 5.87 3.32 1.23
C ALA A 94 6.52 2.70 2.47
N SER A 95 6.71 3.47 3.55
CA SER A 95 7.19 2.95 4.83
C SER A 95 6.22 1.98 5.51
N TRP A 96 4.91 2.02 5.25
CA TRP A 96 3.97 0.99 5.71
C TRP A 96 4.21 -0.37 5.05
N PHE A 97 4.88 -0.37 3.91
CA PHE A 97 5.24 -1.58 3.19
C PHE A 97 6.66 -2.06 3.56
N SER A 98 7.27 -1.45 4.58
CA SER A 98 8.57 -1.83 5.12
C SER A 98 8.45 -2.85 6.26
N PRO A 99 9.42 -3.76 6.42
CA PRO A 99 9.45 -4.73 7.52
C PRO A 99 9.34 -4.06 8.89
N GLY A 100 8.45 -4.57 9.75
CA GLY A 100 8.29 -4.10 11.13
C GLY A 100 7.41 -2.86 11.32
N GLN A 101 6.97 -2.20 10.23
CA GLN A 101 6.10 -1.01 10.30
C GLN A 101 4.75 -1.17 9.61
N GLY A 102 4.58 -2.12 8.68
CA GLY A 102 3.24 -2.47 8.24
C GLY A 102 3.11 -3.83 7.58
N VAL A 103 1.86 -4.26 7.49
CA VAL A 103 1.42 -5.57 7.04
C VAL A 103 0.68 -5.35 5.73
N VAL A 104 1.07 -6.06 4.68
CA VAL A 104 0.23 -6.17 3.48
C VAL A 104 -0.81 -7.22 3.77
N LEU A 105 -2.06 -6.84 3.62
CA LEU A 105 -3.18 -7.74 3.82
C LEU A 105 -3.33 -8.62 2.57
N PRO A 106 -3.27 -9.97 2.70
CA PRO A 106 -3.54 -10.87 1.59
C PRO A 106 -5.03 -10.80 1.25
N LYS A 107 -5.39 -10.06 0.20
CA LYS A 107 -6.77 -9.70 -0.12
C LYS A 107 -7.67 -10.93 -0.18
N LYS A 108 -7.24 -11.94 -0.94
CA LYS A 108 -7.96 -13.21 -1.13
C LYS A 108 -8.22 -13.92 0.20
N TYR A 109 -7.22 -13.97 1.09
CA TYR A 109 -7.37 -14.63 2.38
C TYR A 109 -8.32 -13.85 3.28
N VAL A 110 -8.19 -12.52 3.36
CA VAL A 110 -9.08 -11.67 4.16
C VAL A 110 -10.53 -11.72 3.67
N GLU A 111 -10.76 -11.70 2.35
CA GLU A 111 -12.10 -11.86 1.76
C GLU A 111 -12.72 -13.23 2.05
N GLN A 112 -11.90 -14.28 2.15
CA GLN A 112 -12.36 -15.65 2.45
C GLN A 112 -12.59 -15.90 3.95
N SER A 113 -11.69 -15.40 4.81
CA SER A 113 -11.73 -15.63 6.25
C SER A 113 -12.62 -14.64 7.00
N GLY A 114 -12.90 -13.48 6.38
CA GLY A 114 -13.38 -12.30 7.07
C GLY A 114 -12.30 -11.69 7.97
N VAL A 115 -12.54 -10.47 8.44
CA VAL A 115 -11.63 -9.74 9.34
C VAL A 115 -11.43 -10.51 10.66
N ASP A 116 -12.50 -11.02 11.28
CA ASP A 116 -12.41 -11.81 12.51
C ASP A 116 -11.60 -13.11 12.32
N GLY A 117 -11.68 -13.72 11.14
CA GLY A 117 -10.90 -14.90 10.79
C GLY A 117 -9.42 -14.59 10.61
N PHE A 118 -9.11 -13.46 9.97
CA PHE A 118 -7.76 -12.94 9.82
C PHE A 118 -7.14 -12.62 11.18
N ASP A 119 -7.86 -11.92 12.06
CA ASP A 119 -7.36 -11.52 13.38
C ASP A 119 -6.99 -12.73 14.26
N ARG A 120 -7.72 -13.83 14.11
CA ARG A 120 -7.42 -15.08 14.84
C ARG A 120 -6.26 -15.87 14.23
N ARG A 121 -5.99 -15.71 12.94
CA ARG A 121 -4.97 -16.47 12.18
C ARG A 121 -4.35 -15.58 11.11
N PRO A 122 -3.47 -14.63 11.50
CA PRO A 122 -2.91 -13.67 10.57
C PRO A 122 -1.97 -14.35 9.57
N VAL A 123 -2.03 -13.90 8.31
CA VAL A 123 -1.11 -14.26 7.23
C VAL A 123 -0.52 -12.98 6.67
N GLY A 124 0.80 -12.98 6.48
CA GLY A 124 1.59 -11.88 5.94
C GLY A 124 2.79 -12.39 5.16
#